data_AF-A0A836L5F7-F1
#
_entry.id   AF-A0A836L5F7-F1
#
_cell.length_a   1.000
_cell.length_b   1.000
_cell.length_c   1.000
_cell.angle_alpha   90.00
_cell.angle_beta   90.00
_cell.angle_gamma   90.00
#
_symmetry.space_group_name_H-M   'P 1'
#
loop_
_entity.id
_entity.type
_entity.pdbx_description
1 polymer ?
#
loop_
_entity_poly.entity_id
_entity_poly.type
_entity_poly.pdbx_seq_one_letter_code
_entity_poly.pdbx_strand_id
1 'polypeptide(L)'
;MKATKASTPVIAANAGVSVTTVKASTVILPHAEEVGLRRGLSPATITSTTGRLNHIAANNSSEENEEIVLHNVGDGHHGAVESPETSSKQRRTHVISTQGVNAAKEDHRSPYEHHDIFGFRVTEEEKAAEDHERRNSQDSREDLEKWQYIITNWDNVTPKKLKKYCRRGVPQSLRCVVWQQLLQSRQMKEQYPGLYMRLRGQPLSSRDLEDVIERDLHRTFPTNRLFCAGESSQGQQILRSILRAYANYNTDVGYCQGMGFLAATFILQVEEEEDAFWAFVALMEKEKYNMKAIFVPNFPQLQCMFYVFEALMQQKMPKLYAQLHDRHQIQPYFYAVHWFMTVFTYYFNFGLASRIWDMFLCEGWKPVYRIALALLKIEEQRLLSLKTETELLLALKALQESKRPAQLLRTALKMNFKTAHVKALVSQYHAQSR
;
A
#
# COMPACT_ATOMS: atom_id res chain seq x y z
N MET A 1 -48.06 29.62 38.00
CA MET A 1 -49.09 28.60 38.31
C MET A 1 -48.40 27.42 38.98
N LYS A 2 -48.91 27.05 40.16
CA LYS A 2 -48.47 25.93 41.00
C LYS A 2 -48.71 24.58 40.31
N ALA A 3 -47.84 23.60 40.52
CA ALA A 3 -48.20 22.34 41.21
C ALA A 3 -46.99 21.39 41.33
N THR A 4 -46.43 21.36 42.54
CA THR A 4 -45.66 20.28 43.16
C THR A 4 -46.61 19.20 43.71
N LYS A 5 -46.19 17.92 43.70
CA LYS A 5 -46.57 16.83 44.63
C LYS A 5 -45.52 15.71 44.46
N ALA A 6 -44.56 15.53 45.37
CA ALA A 6 -44.61 14.96 46.73
C ALA A 6 -44.56 13.41 46.76
N SER A 7 -43.43 12.93 47.28
CA SER A 7 -43.13 11.62 47.89
C SER A 7 -44.05 11.35 49.10
N THR A 8 -44.25 10.15 49.67
CA THR A 8 -43.29 9.18 50.27
C THR A 8 -44.09 7.91 50.75
N PRO A 9 -43.55 6.94 51.54
CA PRO A 9 -43.49 5.49 51.26
C PRO A 9 -44.42 4.64 52.18
N VAL A 10 -44.22 3.29 52.26
CA VAL A 10 -44.15 2.47 53.52
C VAL A 10 -44.34 0.94 53.30
N ILE A 11 -43.33 0.20 53.78
CA ILE A 11 -43.28 -1.10 54.51
C ILE A 11 -43.44 -2.47 53.82
N ALA A 12 -42.50 -3.33 54.25
CA ALA A 12 -42.19 -4.71 53.94
C ALA A 12 -43.12 -5.78 54.54
N ALA A 13 -43.07 -7.00 53.99
CA ALA A 13 -43.16 -8.24 54.77
C ALA A 13 -42.44 -9.41 54.07
N ASN A 14 -41.62 -10.10 54.86
CA ASN A 14 -40.85 -11.30 54.57
C ASN A 14 -41.70 -12.57 54.74
N ALA A 15 -41.45 -13.59 53.91
CA ALA A 15 -41.38 -15.03 54.20
C ALA A 15 -41.36 -15.75 52.82
N GLY A 16 -40.43 -16.63 52.44
CA GLY A 16 -39.57 -17.51 53.20
C GLY A 16 -39.98 -18.96 52.94
N VAL A 17 -39.51 -19.57 51.84
CA VAL A 17 -39.35 -21.03 51.71
C VAL A 17 -38.14 -21.34 50.83
N SER A 18 -37.24 -22.14 51.40
CA SER A 18 -35.99 -22.64 50.87
C SER A 18 -36.16 -23.68 49.76
N VAL A 19 -35.34 -23.57 48.70
CA VAL A 19 -34.88 -24.74 47.94
C VAL A 19 -33.37 -24.60 47.73
N THR A 20 -32.64 -25.54 48.31
CA THR A 20 -31.21 -25.79 48.15
C THR A 20 -30.87 -26.25 46.74
N THR A 21 -29.97 -25.55 46.05
CA THR A 21 -29.16 -26.14 44.98
C THR A 21 -27.83 -25.41 44.80
N VAL A 22 -26.76 -26.11 45.20
CA VAL A 22 -25.37 -26.13 44.70
C VAL A 22 -24.75 -24.81 44.19
N LYS A 23 -23.76 -24.31 44.94
CA LYS A 23 -22.82 -23.25 44.53
C LYS A 23 -22.02 -23.67 43.31
N ALA A 24 -22.21 -23.00 42.17
CA ALA A 24 -21.29 -23.02 41.05
C ALA A 24 -20.41 -21.75 41.10
N SER A 25 -19.15 -21.92 41.47
CA SER A 25 -18.10 -20.91 41.33
C SER A 25 -17.95 -20.54 39.86
N THR A 26 -18.32 -19.33 39.47
CA THR A 26 -18.03 -18.80 38.13
C THR A 26 -16.56 -18.43 38.06
N VAL A 27 -15.73 -19.42 37.72
CA VAL A 27 -14.39 -19.20 37.18
C VAL A 27 -14.57 -18.48 35.85
N ILE A 28 -13.99 -17.29 35.73
CA ILE A 28 -13.78 -16.62 34.44
C ILE A 28 -12.81 -17.50 33.65
N LEU A 29 -13.36 -18.37 32.80
CA LEU A 29 -12.59 -19.16 31.86
C LEU A 29 -12.14 -18.24 30.71
N PRO A 30 -10.84 -18.25 30.34
CA PRO A 30 -10.37 -17.50 29.19
C PRO A 30 -11.07 -17.99 27.92
N HIS A 31 -11.45 -17.00 27.11
CA HIS A 31 -12.17 -17.13 25.86
C HIS A 31 -11.50 -18.16 24.93
N ALA A 32 -12.34 -19.01 24.34
CA ALA A 32 -12.00 -20.00 23.33
C ALA A 32 -11.29 -19.38 22.10
N GLU A 33 -9.96 -19.38 22.11
CA GLU A 33 -9.10 -19.23 20.92
C GLU A 33 -7.99 -20.31 20.85
N GLU A 34 -8.10 -21.41 21.61
CA GLU A 34 -7.07 -22.47 21.63
C GLU A 34 -7.48 -23.84 21.05
N VAL A 35 -8.67 -23.97 20.46
CA VAL A 35 -9.07 -25.23 19.78
C VAL A 35 -9.26 -24.99 18.28
N GLY A 36 -8.11 -24.92 17.60
CA GLY A 36 -8.02 -24.80 16.15
C GLY A 36 -6.62 -25.09 15.58
N LEU A 37 -5.69 -25.63 16.38
CA LEU A 37 -4.38 -26.13 15.94
C LEU A 37 -4.48 -27.61 15.53
N ARG A 38 -5.35 -27.93 14.57
CA ARG A 38 -5.39 -29.25 13.89
C ARG A 38 -5.89 -29.10 12.46
N ARG A 39 -5.09 -28.44 11.64
CA ARG A 39 -4.96 -28.49 10.17
C ARG A 39 -4.03 -27.33 9.84
N GLY A 40 -2.79 -27.61 9.48
CA GLY A 40 -1.70 -26.64 9.33
C GLY A 40 -1.95 -25.61 8.22
N LEU A 41 -2.90 -24.71 8.41
CA LEU A 41 -3.11 -23.52 7.60
C LEU A 41 -2.42 -22.35 8.31
N SER A 42 -1.29 -21.92 7.75
CA SER A 42 -0.62 -20.70 8.17
C SER A 42 -1.58 -19.50 8.01
N PRO A 43 -1.60 -18.52 8.94
CA PRO A 43 -2.39 -17.32 8.75
C PRO A 43 -1.93 -16.58 7.49
N ALA A 44 -2.87 -16.22 6.62
CA ALA A 44 -2.58 -15.48 5.38
C ALA A 44 -1.75 -14.22 5.69
N THR A 45 -0.50 -14.24 5.21
CA THR A 45 0.46 -13.15 5.29
C THR A 45 0.24 -12.26 4.06
N ILE A 46 0.31 -10.94 4.22
CA ILE A 46 0.30 -10.05 3.04
C ILE A 46 1.57 -10.31 2.24
N THR A 47 1.34 -10.66 0.98
CA THR A 47 2.34 -10.76 -0.06
C THR A 47 2.48 -9.45 -0.82
N SER A 48 3.69 -9.12 -1.29
CA SER A 48 3.91 -7.91 -2.07
C SER A 48 3.42 -8.09 -3.51
N THR A 49 2.77 -7.07 -4.06
CA THR A 49 2.45 -6.94 -5.51
C THR A 49 3.69 -6.94 -6.40
N THR A 50 4.87 -6.75 -5.83
CA THR A 50 6.15 -6.81 -6.52
C THR A 50 6.87 -8.15 -6.37
N GLY A 51 6.27 -9.14 -5.69
CA GLY A 51 6.89 -10.46 -5.48
C GLY A 51 8.01 -10.47 -4.44
N ARG A 52 8.29 -9.34 -3.76
CA ARG A 52 9.18 -9.31 -2.60
C ARG A 52 8.47 -10.01 -1.43
N LEU A 53 8.86 -11.24 -1.12
CA LEU A 53 8.46 -11.96 0.09
C LEU A 53 9.65 -12.67 0.73
N ASN A 54 9.75 -12.50 2.05
CA ASN A 54 10.17 -13.49 3.04
C ASN A 54 11.35 -14.41 2.68
N HIS A 55 12.51 -13.84 2.37
CA HIS A 55 13.79 -14.52 2.56
C HIS A 55 14.65 -13.75 3.59
N ILE A 56 14.31 -13.88 4.88
CA ILE A 56 15.35 -13.87 5.91
C ILE A 56 15.75 -15.34 6.12
N ALA A 57 16.44 -15.88 5.13
CA ALA A 57 17.26 -17.06 5.27
C ALA A 57 18.49 -16.83 4.37
N ALA A 58 19.61 -16.58 5.05
CA ALA A 58 20.97 -16.38 4.58
C ALA A 58 21.23 -16.68 3.09
N ASN A 59 21.58 -15.64 2.33
CA ASN A 59 22.76 -15.67 1.46
C ASN A 59 23.21 -14.26 1.07
N ASN A 60 24.51 -14.03 1.27
CA ASN A 60 25.21 -12.84 0.82
C ASN A 60 25.20 -12.77 -0.71
N SER A 61 24.57 -11.75 -1.28
CA SER A 61 24.97 -11.19 -2.58
C SER A 61 24.38 -9.79 -2.77
N SER A 62 25.24 -8.78 -2.58
CA SER A 62 25.31 -7.50 -3.31
C SER A 62 23.98 -6.81 -3.66
N GLU A 63 23.55 -5.89 -2.80
CA GLU A 63 22.70 -4.76 -3.19
C GLU A 63 23.58 -3.69 -3.87
N GLU A 64 23.23 -3.33 -5.10
CA GLU A 64 23.82 -2.21 -5.84
C GLU A 64 23.35 -0.87 -5.26
N ASN A 65 24.29 0.06 -5.18
CA ASN A 65 24.18 1.39 -4.60
C ASN A 65 23.14 2.27 -5.31
N GLU A 66 22.16 2.78 -4.56
CA GLU A 66 21.53 4.06 -4.86
C GLU A 66 22.47 5.18 -4.39
N GLU A 67 23.37 5.61 -5.26
CA GLU A 67 24.27 6.74 -4.99
C GLU A 67 23.54 8.07 -5.27
N ILE A 68 23.15 8.75 -4.19
CA ILE A 68 22.66 10.13 -4.23
C ILE A 68 23.89 11.04 -4.28
N VAL A 69 24.09 11.69 -5.43
CA VAL A 69 25.18 12.65 -5.66
C VAL A 69 24.98 13.88 -4.79
N LEU A 70 25.83 14.04 -3.77
CA LEU A 70 26.08 15.31 -3.10
C LEU A 70 27.39 15.89 -3.63
N HIS A 71 27.29 17.02 -4.31
CA HIS A 71 28.44 17.81 -4.75
C HIS A 71 29.26 18.29 -3.56
N ASN A 72 30.58 18.08 -3.58
CA ASN A 72 31.52 18.99 -2.95
C ASN A 72 32.88 19.04 -3.66
N VAL A 73 33.43 20.25 -3.62
CA VAL A 73 34.58 20.82 -4.33
C VAL A 73 35.92 20.34 -3.77
N GLY A 74 36.96 20.20 -4.61
CA GLY A 74 38.35 20.29 -4.16
C GLY A 74 39.40 19.49 -4.95
N ASP A 75 40.16 20.20 -5.78
CA ASP A 75 41.59 20.06 -6.15
C ASP A 75 42.25 18.70 -6.49
N GLY A 76 42.81 18.64 -7.70
CA GLY A 76 44.27 18.69 -7.84
C GLY A 76 45.05 17.41 -8.22
N HIS A 77 45.63 17.47 -9.43
CA HIS A 77 46.94 16.93 -9.87
C HIS A 77 47.10 15.49 -10.42
N HIS A 78 47.55 15.47 -11.69
CA HIS A 78 48.57 14.62 -12.38
C HIS A 78 48.57 13.09 -12.17
N GLY A 79 48.75 12.23 -13.18
CA GLY A 79 49.26 12.38 -14.54
C GLY A 79 49.22 11.02 -15.27
N ALA A 80 49.50 11.06 -16.57
CA ALA A 80 49.45 9.94 -17.51
C ALA A 80 50.49 8.83 -17.23
N VAL A 81 50.31 7.65 -17.85
CA VAL A 81 51.24 7.03 -18.84
C VAL A 81 50.90 5.53 -19.06
N GLU A 82 50.61 5.24 -20.35
CA GLU A 82 50.99 4.11 -21.23
C GLU A 82 50.96 2.62 -20.77
N SER A 83 50.26 1.82 -21.60
CA SER A 83 50.49 0.39 -21.92
C SER A 83 51.85 0.19 -22.66
N PRO A 84 52.46 -1.02 -22.78
CA PRO A 84 51.93 -2.08 -23.66
C PRO A 84 52.31 -3.56 -23.34
N GLU A 85 51.62 -4.51 -24.03
CA GLU A 85 52.11 -5.81 -24.57
C GLU A 85 52.74 -6.88 -23.62
N THR A 86 52.60 -8.22 -23.70
CA THR A 86 52.28 -9.22 -24.74
C THR A 86 52.06 -10.61 -24.11
N SER A 87 51.28 -11.47 -24.79
CA SER A 87 51.46 -12.92 -25.05
C SER A 87 51.76 -13.97 -23.95
N SER A 88 50.77 -14.86 -23.78
CA SER A 88 50.79 -16.34 -23.69
C SER A 88 51.72 -17.11 -22.71
N LYS A 89 51.10 -17.97 -21.88
CA LYS A 89 51.37 -19.42 -21.80
C LYS A 89 50.39 -20.17 -20.88
N GLN A 90 49.91 -21.29 -21.40
CA GLN A 90 49.04 -22.28 -20.75
C GLN A 90 49.66 -22.89 -19.49
N ARG A 91 48.82 -23.17 -18.48
CA ARG A 91 49.10 -24.19 -17.46
C ARG A 91 47.87 -25.10 -17.30
N ARG A 92 48.05 -26.36 -17.69
CA ARG A 92 47.19 -27.51 -17.39
C ARG A 92 47.35 -27.89 -15.91
N THR A 93 46.24 -28.16 -15.22
CA THR A 93 46.23 -29.04 -14.05
C THR A 93 45.00 -29.95 -14.06
N HIS A 94 45.32 -31.24 -14.18
CA HIS A 94 44.62 -32.49 -13.87
C HIS A 94 43.12 -32.54 -13.54
N VAL A 95 42.44 -33.34 -14.37
CA VAL A 95 41.15 -33.98 -14.12
C VAL A 95 41.38 -35.22 -13.25
N ILE A 96 40.70 -35.32 -12.10
CA ILE A 96 40.46 -36.58 -11.38
C ILE A 96 38.95 -36.80 -11.40
N SER A 97 38.53 -37.86 -12.09
CA SER A 97 37.15 -38.34 -12.08
C SER A 97 36.85 -39.02 -10.75
N THR A 98 35.80 -38.60 -10.07
CA THR A 98 35.10 -39.42 -9.08
C THR A 98 33.69 -39.70 -9.58
N GLN A 99 33.33 -40.98 -9.51
CA GLN A 99 32.10 -41.56 -10.03
C GLN A 99 30.87 -41.05 -9.29
N GLY A 100 29.75 -41.09 -10.01
CA GLY A 100 28.47 -40.48 -9.66
C GLY A 100 27.93 -40.85 -8.28
N VAL A 101 27.51 -39.80 -7.57
CA VAL A 101 26.35 -39.87 -6.69
C VAL A 101 25.24 -39.14 -7.46
N ASN A 102 24.20 -39.87 -7.85
CA ASN A 102 22.98 -39.30 -8.40
C ASN A 102 22.35 -38.40 -7.32
N ALA A 103 22.71 -37.12 -7.31
CA ALA A 103 21.88 -36.10 -6.69
C ALA A 103 20.62 -36.00 -7.54
N ALA A 104 19.52 -36.54 -7.03
CA ALA A 104 18.21 -36.29 -7.57
C ALA A 104 18.10 -34.78 -7.81
N LYS A 105 17.80 -34.37 -9.04
CA LYS A 105 17.33 -33.02 -9.32
C LYS A 105 16.05 -32.88 -8.52
N GLU A 106 16.12 -32.31 -7.33
CA GLU A 106 14.95 -31.72 -6.71
C GLU A 106 14.44 -30.68 -7.71
N ASP A 107 13.33 -31.02 -8.34
CA ASP A 107 12.53 -30.09 -9.11
C ASP A 107 12.07 -29.02 -8.12
N HIS A 108 12.88 -27.97 -7.94
CA HIS A 108 12.49 -26.78 -7.18
C HIS A 108 11.41 -26.05 -8.00
N ARG A 109 10.20 -26.64 -8.04
CA ARG A 109 9.00 -25.96 -8.48
C ARG A 109 8.87 -24.68 -7.66
N SER A 110 8.82 -23.56 -8.36
CA SER A 110 8.59 -22.26 -7.72
C SER A 110 7.32 -22.37 -6.87
N PRO A 111 7.33 -21.94 -5.59
CA PRO A 111 6.14 -22.05 -4.74
C PRO A 111 4.97 -21.18 -5.23
N TYR A 112 5.18 -20.34 -6.25
CA TYR A 112 4.23 -19.41 -6.84
C TYR A 112 3.63 -19.93 -8.16
N GLU A 113 2.90 -21.05 -8.10
CA GLU A 113 2.26 -21.66 -9.27
C GLU A 113 0.85 -21.10 -9.55
N HIS A 114 0.26 -20.39 -8.60
CA HIS A 114 -1.11 -19.89 -8.68
C HIS A 114 -1.15 -18.39 -8.97
N HIS A 115 -2.33 -17.91 -9.37
CA HIS A 115 -2.61 -16.48 -9.48
C HIS A 115 -3.84 -16.10 -8.65
N ASP A 116 -3.80 -14.94 -8.02
CA ASP A 116 -4.92 -14.35 -7.30
C ASP A 116 -6.00 -13.83 -8.29
N ILE A 117 -7.13 -13.32 -7.77
CA ILE A 117 -8.20 -12.80 -8.65
C ILE A 117 -7.77 -11.59 -9.49
N PHE A 118 -6.67 -10.95 -9.14
CA PHE A 118 -6.11 -9.79 -9.83
C PHE A 118 -5.00 -10.18 -10.82
N GLY A 119 -4.65 -11.46 -10.87
CA GLY A 119 -3.64 -12.00 -11.76
C GLY A 119 -2.21 -11.84 -11.24
N PHE A 120 -1.98 -11.62 -9.95
CA PHE A 120 -0.63 -11.68 -9.34
C PHE A 120 -0.29 -13.12 -8.97
N ARG A 121 0.95 -13.52 -9.19
CA ARG A 121 1.48 -14.81 -8.73
C ARG A 121 1.41 -14.90 -7.20
N VAL A 122 0.89 -16.01 -6.70
CA VAL A 122 0.69 -16.30 -5.28
C VAL A 122 1.00 -17.75 -4.97
N THR A 123 1.28 -18.04 -3.70
CA THR A 123 1.47 -19.42 -3.22
C THR A 123 0.15 -20.19 -3.19
N GLU A 124 0.22 -21.53 -3.11
CA GLU A 124 -0.98 -22.36 -2.91
C GLU A 124 -1.71 -21.99 -1.60
N GLU A 125 -0.97 -21.70 -0.54
CA GLU A 125 -1.53 -21.29 0.76
C GLU A 125 -2.29 -19.95 0.66
N GLU A 126 -1.70 -18.96 0.00
CA GLU A 126 -2.34 -17.66 -0.26
C GLU A 126 -3.59 -17.82 -1.11
N LYS A 127 -3.52 -18.64 -2.16
CA LYS A 127 -4.68 -18.90 -3.02
C LYS A 127 -5.81 -19.58 -2.26
N ALA A 128 -5.48 -20.58 -1.43
CA ALA A 128 -6.45 -21.25 -0.57
C ALA A 128 -7.08 -20.28 0.45
N ALA A 129 -6.29 -19.39 1.03
CA ALA A 129 -6.77 -18.36 1.95
C ALA A 129 -7.69 -17.35 1.25
N GLU A 130 -7.31 -16.85 0.06
CA GLU A 130 -8.15 -15.97 -0.76
C GLU A 130 -9.48 -16.65 -1.10
N ASP A 131 -9.46 -17.91 -1.56
CA ASP A 131 -10.68 -18.63 -1.93
C ASP A 131 -11.56 -18.96 -0.72
N HIS A 132 -10.97 -19.16 0.47
CA HIS A 132 -11.72 -19.29 1.71
C HIS A 132 -12.35 -17.96 2.13
N GLU A 133 -11.57 -16.87 2.10
CA GLU A 133 -12.08 -15.52 2.37
C GLU A 133 -13.18 -15.14 1.38
N ARG A 134 -13.04 -15.45 0.09
CA ARG A 134 -14.04 -15.15 -0.94
C ARG A 134 -15.32 -15.96 -0.76
N ARG A 135 -15.24 -17.22 -0.35
CA ARG A 135 -16.42 -18.05 -0.02
C ARG A 135 -17.17 -17.51 1.19
N ASN A 136 -16.45 -17.01 2.20
CA ASN A 136 -17.05 -16.50 3.44
C ASN A 136 -17.46 -15.03 3.36
N SER A 137 -16.76 -14.24 2.53
CA SER A 137 -16.97 -12.81 2.33
C SER A 137 -17.77 -12.52 1.08
N GLN A 138 -18.29 -13.56 0.40
CA GLN A 138 -19.05 -13.44 -0.83
C GLN A 138 -20.05 -12.30 -0.64
N ASP A 139 -19.87 -11.22 -1.42
CA ASP A 139 -20.64 -10.01 -1.24
C ASP A 139 -22.10 -10.43 -1.15
N SER A 140 -22.68 -10.21 0.04
CA SER A 140 -24.03 -10.68 0.26
C SER A 140 -24.88 -10.07 -0.86
N ARG A 141 -25.83 -10.83 -1.41
CA ARG A 141 -26.74 -10.30 -2.43
C ARG A 141 -27.31 -8.95 -2.00
N GLU A 142 -27.57 -8.80 -0.70
CA GLU A 142 -27.98 -7.55 -0.06
C GLU A 142 -26.94 -6.42 -0.17
N ASP A 143 -25.64 -6.69 0.02
CA ASP A 143 -24.58 -5.70 -0.15
C ASP A 143 -24.40 -5.27 -1.61
N LEU A 144 -24.53 -6.19 -2.57
CA LEU A 144 -24.53 -5.85 -4.00
C LEU A 144 -25.74 -4.98 -4.36
N GLU A 145 -26.94 -5.33 -3.88
CA GLU A 145 -28.16 -4.54 -4.08
C GLU A 145 -28.03 -3.13 -3.46
N LYS A 146 -27.42 -3.02 -2.28
CA LYS A 146 -27.13 -1.73 -1.65
C LYS A 146 -26.15 -0.89 -2.47
N TRP A 147 -25.11 -1.49 -3.03
CA TRP A 147 -24.16 -0.79 -3.90
C TRP A 147 -24.79 -0.38 -5.22
N GLN A 148 -25.61 -1.24 -5.83
CA GLN A 148 -26.37 -0.90 -7.03
C GLN A 148 -27.28 0.30 -6.77
N TYR A 149 -27.99 0.32 -5.64
CA TYR A 149 -28.77 1.48 -5.23
C TYR A 149 -27.91 2.75 -5.09
N ILE A 150 -26.73 2.65 -4.49
CA ILE A 150 -25.80 3.77 -4.33
C ILE A 150 -25.36 4.31 -5.70
N ILE A 151 -24.99 3.43 -6.63
CA ILE A 151 -24.54 3.80 -7.98
C ILE A 151 -25.67 4.48 -8.75
N THR A 152 -26.88 3.92 -8.74
CA THR A 152 -28.04 4.50 -9.45
C THR A 152 -28.49 5.84 -8.86
N ASN A 153 -28.30 6.07 -7.56
CA ASN A 153 -28.76 7.27 -6.86
C ASN A 153 -27.60 8.16 -6.40
N TRP A 154 -26.47 8.14 -7.12
CA TRP A 154 -25.19 8.71 -6.69
C TRP A 154 -25.31 10.12 -6.09
N ASP A 155 -25.99 11.03 -6.78
CA ASP A 155 -26.14 12.44 -6.37
C ASP A 155 -27.00 12.62 -5.10
N ASN A 156 -27.87 11.66 -4.81
CA ASN A 156 -28.76 11.65 -3.64
C ASN A 156 -28.14 10.93 -2.43
N VAL A 157 -27.00 10.25 -2.60
CA VAL A 157 -26.35 9.51 -1.52
C VAL A 157 -25.57 10.47 -0.62
N THR A 158 -25.93 10.51 0.66
CA THR A 158 -25.20 11.33 1.63
C THR A 158 -23.71 10.94 1.71
N PRO A 159 -22.79 11.91 1.88
CA PRO A 159 -21.36 11.61 2.02
C PRO A 159 -21.04 10.66 3.17
N LYS A 160 -21.83 10.69 4.26
CA LYS A 160 -21.68 9.77 5.40
C LYS A 160 -21.99 8.32 5.00
N LYS A 161 -23.04 8.11 4.21
CA LYS A 161 -23.41 6.77 3.69
C LYS A 161 -22.32 6.27 2.76
N LEU A 162 -21.91 7.07 1.77
CA LEU A 162 -20.86 6.66 0.82
C LEU A 162 -19.56 6.26 1.55
N LYS A 163 -19.09 7.08 2.49
CA LYS A 163 -17.92 6.75 3.33
C LYS A 163 -18.07 5.45 4.10
N LYS A 164 -19.25 5.18 4.66
CA LYS A 164 -19.51 3.92 5.38
C LYS A 164 -19.31 2.73 4.46
N TYR A 165 -19.83 2.78 3.23
CA TYR A 165 -19.75 1.67 2.29
C TYR A 165 -18.34 1.51 1.71
N CYS A 166 -17.66 2.59 1.30
CA CYS A 166 -16.26 2.51 0.85
C CYS A 166 -15.32 1.91 1.91
N ARG A 167 -15.52 2.26 3.19
CA ARG A 167 -14.78 1.66 4.31
C ARG A 167 -15.09 0.18 4.53
N ARG A 168 -16.31 -0.28 4.21
CA ARG A 168 -16.68 -1.71 4.30
C ARG A 168 -16.07 -2.54 3.18
N GLY A 169 -16.11 -2.04 1.95
CA GLY A 169 -15.86 -2.88 0.76
C GLY A 169 -16.56 -2.33 -0.44
N VAL A 170 -15.84 -1.92 -1.49
CA VAL A 170 -16.45 -1.91 -2.82
C VAL A 170 -16.33 -3.32 -3.40
N PRO A 171 -17.44 -3.96 -3.81
CA PRO A 171 -17.42 -5.22 -4.54
C PRO A 171 -16.51 -5.16 -5.76
N GLN A 172 -15.74 -6.22 -6.02
CA GLN A 172 -14.79 -6.24 -7.14
C GLN A 172 -15.48 -5.96 -8.48
N SER A 173 -16.66 -6.54 -8.71
CA SER A 173 -17.45 -6.35 -9.93
C SER A 173 -17.96 -4.91 -10.14
N LEU A 174 -18.02 -4.10 -9.08
CA LEU A 174 -18.52 -2.73 -9.14
C LEU A 174 -17.40 -1.69 -9.05
N ARG A 175 -16.15 -2.11 -8.82
CA ARG A 175 -15.02 -1.21 -8.56
C ARG A 175 -14.72 -0.29 -9.74
N CYS A 176 -14.74 -0.82 -10.96
CA CYS A 176 -14.60 -0.04 -12.20
C CYS A 176 -15.56 1.17 -12.20
N VAL A 177 -16.85 0.94 -11.97
CA VAL A 177 -17.87 2.00 -12.00
C VAL A 177 -17.72 2.94 -10.80
N VAL A 178 -17.59 2.41 -9.58
CA VAL A 178 -17.54 3.22 -8.36
C VAL A 178 -16.29 4.12 -8.33
N TRP A 179 -15.12 3.61 -8.74
CA TRP A 179 -13.91 4.42 -8.77
C TRP A 179 -14.00 5.55 -9.80
N GLN A 180 -14.53 5.26 -10.99
CA GLN A 180 -14.76 6.29 -12.01
C GLN A 180 -15.75 7.36 -11.52
N GLN A 181 -16.77 6.98 -10.74
CA GLN A 181 -17.70 7.94 -10.11
C GLN A 181 -17.04 8.78 -9.01
N LEU A 182 -16.23 8.16 -8.14
CA LEU A 182 -15.47 8.87 -7.10
C LEU A 182 -14.46 9.87 -7.66
N LEU A 183 -13.86 9.52 -8.80
CA LEU A 183 -12.91 10.35 -9.53
C LEU A 183 -13.61 11.33 -10.48
N GLN A 184 -14.87 11.10 -10.84
CA GLN A 184 -15.57 11.72 -11.97
C GLN A 184 -14.71 11.73 -13.25
N SER A 185 -13.99 10.64 -13.50
CA SER A 185 -13.03 10.56 -14.62
C SER A 185 -13.74 10.53 -15.98
N ARG A 186 -14.93 9.94 -16.06
CA ARG A 186 -15.76 9.93 -17.29
C ARG A 186 -16.14 11.34 -17.73
N GLN A 187 -16.52 12.20 -16.80
CA GLN A 187 -16.83 13.60 -17.09
C GLN A 187 -15.60 14.33 -17.65
N MET A 188 -14.40 14.04 -17.13
CA MET A 188 -13.15 14.60 -17.68
C MET A 188 -12.89 14.08 -19.10
N LYS A 189 -13.09 12.79 -19.36
CA LYS A 189 -12.98 12.21 -20.70
C LYS A 189 -13.90 12.91 -21.70
N GLU A 190 -15.18 13.06 -21.34
CA GLU A 190 -16.20 13.71 -22.16
C GLU A 190 -15.87 15.18 -22.46
N GLN A 191 -15.21 15.87 -21.53
CA GLN A 191 -14.79 17.25 -21.70
C GLN A 191 -13.65 17.42 -22.74
N TYR A 192 -12.81 16.40 -22.93
CA TYR A 192 -11.63 16.47 -23.79
C TYR A 192 -11.57 15.32 -24.81
N PRO A 193 -12.54 15.23 -25.73
CA PRO A 193 -12.63 14.13 -26.68
C PRO A 193 -11.39 14.06 -27.57
N GLY A 194 -10.81 12.86 -27.69
CA GLY A 194 -9.64 12.58 -28.55
C GLY A 194 -8.31 13.15 -28.02
N LEU A 195 -8.29 13.80 -26.85
CA LEU A 195 -7.06 14.34 -26.28
C LEU A 195 -6.06 13.22 -25.93
N TYR A 196 -6.55 12.13 -25.31
CA TYR A 196 -5.69 10.99 -24.97
C TYR A 196 -4.97 10.41 -26.20
N MET A 197 -5.72 10.17 -27.29
CA MET A 197 -5.16 9.64 -28.54
C MET A 197 -4.08 10.56 -29.12
N ARG A 198 -4.26 11.87 -29.00
CA ARG A 198 -3.26 12.86 -29.43
C ARG A 198 -2.01 12.80 -28.56
N LEU A 199 -2.17 12.80 -27.24
CA LEU A 199 -1.07 12.82 -26.28
C LEU A 199 -0.22 11.54 -26.31
N ARG A 200 -0.84 10.37 -26.45
CA ARG A 200 -0.10 9.10 -26.53
C ARG A 200 0.76 8.98 -27.80
N GLY A 201 0.34 9.64 -28.87
CA GLY A 201 1.05 9.66 -30.17
C GLY A 201 2.12 10.74 -30.29
N GLN A 202 2.19 11.67 -29.33
CA GLN A 202 3.21 12.72 -29.32
C GLN A 202 4.55 12.19 -28.81
N PRO A 203 5.68 12.67 -29.36
CA PRO A 203 6.99 12.41 -28.78
C PRO A 203 7.09 13.10 -27.41
N LEU A 204 7.87 12.51 -26.51
CA LEU A 204 8.20 13.14 -25.23
C LEU A 204 9.20 14.28 -25.44
N SER A 205 9.27 15.19 -24.46
CA SER A 205 10.16 16.35 -24.50
C SER A 205 11.65 15.98 -24.38
N SER A 206 11.99 14.84 -23.78
CA SER A 206 13.36 14.35 -23.67
C SER A 206 13.45 12.83 -23.71
N ARG A 207 14.61 12.32 -24.16
CA ARG A 207 14.94 10.88 -24.13
C ARG A 207 15.09 10.35 -22.71
N ASP A 208 15.64 11.17 -21.80
CA ASP A 208 15.78 10.78 -20.39
C ASP A 208 14.42 10.44 -19.76
N LEU A 209 13.37 11.18 -20.12
CA LEU A 209 12.01 10.91 -19.63
C LEU A 209 11.49 9.56 -20.13
N GLU A 210 11.76 9.23 -21.39
CA GLU A 210 11.43 7.94 -22.00
C GLU A 210 12.17 6.80 -21.31
N ASP A 211 13.48 6.94 -21.10
CA ASP A 211 14.32 5.93 -20.46
C ASP A 211 13.89 5.67 -18.99
N VAL A 212 13.48 6.73 -18.28
CA VAL A 212 12.96 6.62 -16.90
C VAL A 212 11.60 5.91 -16.87
N ILE A 213 10.72 6.16 -17.85
CA ILE A 213 9.44 5.44 -17.99
C ILE A 213 9.70 3.96 -18.24
N GLU A 214 10.48 3.60 -19.26
CA GLU A 214 10.73 2.19 -19.63
C GLU A 214 11.32 1.39 -18.45
N ARG A 215 12.25 1.99 -17.69
CA ARG A 215 12.80 1.36 -16.49
C ARG A 215 11.74 1.09 -15.41
N ASP A 216 10.78 1.98 -15.22
CA ASP A 216 9.70 1.77 -14.24
C ASP A 216 8.68 0.72 -14.71
N LEU A 217 8.46 0.56 -16.02
CA LEU A 217 7.55 -0.45 -16.57
C LEU A 217 7.94 -1.85 -16.11
N HIS A 218 9.23 -2.20 -16.19
CA HIS A 218 9.73 -3.54 -15.85
C HIS A 218 9.57 -3.90 -14.36
N ARG A 219 9.59 -2.89 -13.47
CA ARG A 219 9.44 -3.10 -12.02
C ARG A 219 8.02 -2.85 -11.51
N THR A 220 7.09 -2.42 -12.37
CA THR A 220 5.68 -2.19 -11.99
C THR A 220 4.89 -3.50 -12.09
N PHE A 221 4.44 -4.01 -10.94
CA PHE A 221 3.66 -5.26 -10.84
C PHE A 221 4.28 -6.45 -11.62
N PRO A 222 5.58 -6.76 -11.44
CA PRO A 222 6.29 -7.75 -12.24
C PRO A 222 5.76 -9.18 -12.07
N THR A 223 5.04 -9.48 -10.98
CA THR A 223 4.42 -10.79 -10.75
C THR A 223 3.01 -10.90 -11.31
N ASN A 224 2.47 -9.83 -11.90
CA ASN A 224 1.13 -9.84 -12.47
C ASN A 224 1.16 -10.35 -13.93
N ARG A 225 0.28 -11.29 -14.26
CA ARG A 225 0.18 -11.93 -15.59
C ARG A 225 0.00 -10.94 -16.75
N LEU A 226 -0.61 -9.78 -16.50
CA LEU A 226 -0.83 -8.74 -17.51
C LEU A 226 0.47 -7.98 -17.83
N PHE A 227 1.40 -7.90 -16.88
CA PHE A 227 2.62 -7.10 -16.95
C PHE A 227 3.91 -7.95 -17.05
N CYS A 228 3.86 -9.25 -16.72
CA CYS A 228 5.06 -10.08 -16.55
C CYS A 228 5.64 -10.67 -17.85
N ALA A 229 4.97 -10.52 -19.00
CA ALA A 229 5.40 -11.12 -20.27
C ALA A 229 6.47 -10.29 -21.04
N GLY A 230 7.20 -9.41 -20.35
CA GLY A 230 8.21 -8.53 -20.96
C GLY A 230 7.61 -7.41 -21.81
N GLU A 231 8.42 -6.83 -22.69
CA GLU A 231 8.07 -5.64 -23.50
C GLU A 231 6.85 -5.85 -24.42
N SER A 232 6.58 -7.09 -24.81
CA SER A 232 5.42 -7.48 -25.61
C SER A 232 4.14 -7.66 -24.79
N SER A 233 4.20 -7.52 -23.46
CA SER A 233 3.01 -7.63 -22.61
C SER A 233 2.03 -6.50 -22.89
N GLN A 234 0.75 -6.86 -23.04
CA GLN A 234 -0.33 -5.91 -23.25
C GLN A 234 -0.39 -4.88 -22.11
N GLY A 235 -0.15 -5.30 -20.86
CA GLY A 235 -0.11 -4.42 -19.69
C GLY A 235 0.98 -3.37 -19.78
N GLN A 236 2.21 -3.74 -20.14
CA GLN A 236 3.30 -2.76 -20.28
C GLN A 236 3.04 -1.80 -21.45
N GLN A 237 2.44 -2.26 -22.55
CA GLN A 237 2.09 -1.38 -23.68
C GLN A 237 1.04 -0.32 -23.30
N ILE A 238 -0.01 -0.74 -22.57
CA ILE A 238 -1.04 0.16 -22.04
C ILE A 238 -0.40 1.13 -21.03
N LEU A 239 0.40 0.61 -20.09
CA LEU A 239 1.06 1.42 -19.08
C LEU A 239 1.99 2.47 -19.70
N ARG A 240 2.82 2.06 -20.66
CA ARG A 240 3.68 2.97 -21.44
C ARG A 240 2.84 4.08 -22.08
N SER A 241 1.75 3.72 -22.75
CA SER A 241 0.88 4.68 -23.44
C SER A 241 0.25 5.68 -22.48
N ILE A 242 -0.24 5.23 -21.33
CA ILE A 242 -0.82 6.10 -20.28
C ILE A 242 0.25 7.03 -19.68
N LEU A 243 1.42 6.51 -19.32
CA LEU A 243 2.50 7.31 -18.71
C LEU A 243 3.05 8.35 -19.67
N ARG A 244 3.27 7.99 -20.94
CA ARG A 244 3.67 8.95 -21.99
C ARG A 244 2.62 10.02 -22.20
N ALA A 245 1.35 9.63 -22.32
CA ALA A 245 0.26 10.58 -22.49
C ALA A 245 0.16 11.53 -21.30
N TYR A 246 0.36 11.06 -20.06
CA TYR A 246 0.34 11.93 -18.88
C TYR A 246 1.54 12.87 -18.83
N ALA A 247 2.74 12.39 -19.17
CA ALA A 247 3.93 13.24 -19.26
C ALA A 247 3.76 14.39 -20.26
N ASN A 248 3.04 14.15 -21.37
CA ASN A 248 2.66 15.18 -22.33
C ASN A 248 1.49 16.05 -21.86
N TYR A 249 0.61 15.52 -20.99
CA TYR A 249 -0.53 16.26 -20.42
C TYR A 249 -0.07 17.31 -19.40
N ASN A 250 0.85 16.94 -18.52
CA ASN A 250 1.40 17.81 -17.47
C ASN A 250 2.92 17.82 -17.57
N THR A 251 3.46 18.71 -18.39
CA THR A 251 4.90 18.81 -18.66
C THR A 251 5.71 19.32 -17.48
N ASP A 252 5.08 20.04 -16.53
CA ASP A 252 5.75 20.57 -15.33
C ASP A 252 6.16 19.45 -14.37
N VAL A 253 5.34 18.40 -14.28
CA VAL A 253 5.65 17.19 -13.51
C VAL A 253 6.32 16.14 -14.38
N GLY A 254 5.88 16.01 -15.63
CA GLY A 254 6.31 14.97 -16.55
C GLY A 254 6.06 13.58 -15.98
N TYR A 255 7.14 12.87 -15.66
CA TYR A 255 7.11 11.55 -15.08
C TYR A 255 8.13 11.44 -13.94
N CYS A 256 7.68 10.89 -12.81
CA CYS A 256 8.49 10.59 -11.66
C CYS A 256 8.34 9.11 -11.28
N GLN A 257 9.44 8.49 -10.85
CA GLN A 257 9.47 7.09 -10.43
C GLN A 257 8.39 6.78 -9.40
N GLY A 258 7.68 5.67 -9.60
CA GLY A 258 6.58 5.24 -8.75
C GLY A 258 5.19 5.64 -9.28
N MET A 259 5.08 6.57 -10.23
CA MET A 259 3.82 6.87 -10.91
C MET A 259 3.28 5.66 -11.70
N GLY A 260 4.16 4.76 -12.15
CA GLY A 260 3.76 3.53 -12.84
C GLY A 260 2.81 2.68 -12.02
N PHE A 261 3.06 2.55 -10.71
CA PHE A 261 2.18 1.81 -9.80
C PHE A 261 0.78 2.42 -9.67
N LEU A 262 0.66 3.74 -9.74
CA LEU A 262 -0.65 4.43 -9.70
C LEU A 262 -1.44 4.17 -10.98
N ALA A 263 -0.79 4.32 -12.15
CA ALA A 263 -1.41 4.06 -13.44
C ALA A 263 -1.79 2.58 -13.59
N ALA A 264 -0.89 1.66 -13.24
CA ALA A 264 -1.15 0.23 -13.28
C ALA A 264 -2.29 -0.21 -12.35
N THR A 265 -2.50 0.49 -11.23
CA THR A 265 -3.65 0.25 -10.35
C THR A 265 -4.97 0.53 -11.05
N PHE A 266 -5.04 1.55 -11.91
CA PHE A 266 -6.22 1.80 -12.73
C PHE A 266 -6.35 0.81 -13.90
N ILE A 267 -5.26 0.42 -14.55
CA ILE A 267 -5.28 -0.60 -15.61
C ILE A 267 -5.88 -1.92 -15.11
N LEU A 268 -5.62 -2.30 -13.86
CA LEU A 268 -6.16 -3.53 -13.25
C LEU A 268 -7.63 -3.42 -12.80
N GLN A 269 -8.21 -2.21 -12.76
CA GLN A 269 -9.54 -1.97 -12.17
C GLN A 269 -10.53 -1.32 -13.15
N VAL A 270 -10.04 -0.72 -14.23
CA VAL A 270 -10.83 -0.04 -15.26
C VAL A 270 -10.64 -0.80 -16.57
N GLU A 271 -11.74 -1.09 -17.25
CA GLU A 271 -11.77 -2.00 -18.40
C GLU A 271 -11.09 -1.39 -19.65
N GLU A 272 -11.32 -0.10 -19.89
CA GLU A 272 -10.82 0.60 -21.08
C GLU A 272 -9.55 1.41 -20.78
N GLU A 273 -8.55 1.34 -21.68
CA GLU A 273 -7.25 2.04 -21.56
C GLU A 273 -7.43 3.57 -21.39
N GLU A 274 -8.28 4.19 -22.19
CA GLU A 274 -8.52 5.63 -22.11
C GLU A 274 -9.23 6.02 -20.81
N ASP A 275 -10.14 5.19 -20.31
CA ASP A 275 -10.82 5.45 -19.03
C ASP A 275 -9.82 5.34 -17.86
N ALA A 276 -8.86 4.40 -17.95
CA ALA A 276 -7.76 4.29 -16.99
C ALA A 276 -6.84 5.52 -17.04
N PHE A 277 -6.54 6.06 -18.23
CA PHE A 277 -5.82 7.33 -18.37
C PHE A 277 -6.56 8.47 -17.66
N TRP A 278 -7.86 8.64 -17.90
CA TRP A 278 -8.61 9.73 -17.27
C TRP A 278 -8.81 9.53 -15.77
N ALA A 279 -8.89 8.29 -15.29
CA ALA A 279 -8.85 7.99 -13.86
C ALA A 279 -7.50 8.38 -13.24
N PHE A 280 -6.40 8.11 -13.93
CA PHE A 280 -5.06 8.53 -13.52
C PHE A 280 -4.91 10.06 -13.52
N VAL A 281 -5.31 10.76 -14.58
CA VAL A 281 -5.32 12.23 -14.64
C VAL A 281 -6.16 12.81 -13.49
N ALA A 282 -7.36 12.28 -13.25
CA ALA A 282 -8.22 12.74 -12.15
C ALA A 282 -7.56 12.57 -10.78
N LEU A 283 -6.84 11.46 -10.56
CA LEU A 283 -6.07 11.24 -9.33
C LEU A 283 -4.93 12.26 -9.19
N MET A 284 -4.24 12.57 -10.28
CA MET A 284 -3.10 13.49 -10.28
C MET A 284 -3.51 14.94 -10.08
N GLU A 285 -4.57 15.38 -10.76
CA GLU A 285 -4.91 16.80 -10.91
C GLU A 285 -5.98 17.30 -9.93
N LYS A 286 -6.89 16.44 -9.45
CA LYS A 286 -7.99 16.91 -8.59
C LYS A 286 -7.48 17.26 -7.19
N GLU A 287 -7.86 18.45 -6.72
CA GLU A 287 -7.47 19.02 -5.42
C GLU A 287 -7.63 18.07 -4.22
N LYS A 288 -8.64 17.20 -4.26
CA LYS A 288 -8.89 16.21 -3.20
C LYS A 288 -7.70 15.27 -2.96
N TYR A 289 -6.98 14.94 -4.02
CA TYR A 289 -5.84 14.03 -4.00
C TYR A 289 -4.55 14.79 -4.27
N ASN A 290 -4.54 15.64 -5.30
CA ASN A 290 -3.41 16.47 -5.73
C ASN A 290 -2.10 15.68 -5.76
N MET A 291 -2.14 14.44 -6.30
CA MET A 291 -0.97 13.54 -6.29
C MET A 291 0.20 14.17 -7.04
N LYS A 292 -0.04 14.99 -8.07
CA LYS A 292 1.01 15.68 -8.82
C LYS A 292 1.96 16.49 -7.93
N ALA A 293 1.44 17.12 -6.87
CA ALA A 293 2.23 17.95 -5.97
C ALA A 293 3.28 17.13 -5.19
N ILE A 294 3.03 15.82 -5.00
CA ILE A 294 4.00 14.90 -4.37
C ILE A 294 5.21 14.70 -5.27
N PHE A 295 5.03 14.66 -6.58
CA PHE A 295 6.06 14.32 -7.56
C PHE A 295 6.83 15.54 -8.12
N VAL A 296 6.51 16.74 -7.65
CA VAL A 296 7.29 17.95 -7.97
C VAL A 296 8.73 17.77 -7.45
N PRO A 297 9.76 18.26 -8.19
CA PRO A 297 11.15 18.15 -7.77
C PRO A 297 11.39 18.54 -6.30
N ASN A 298 12.24 17.78 -5.61
CA ASN A 298 12.51 17.86 -4.16
C ASN A 298 11.34 17.44 -3.25
N PHE A 299 10.23 16.95 -3.81
CA PHE A 299 9.10 16.36 -3.11
C PHE A 299 8.54 17.22 -1.95
N PRO A 300 8.31 18.54 -2.13
CA PRO A 300 7.91 19.43 -1.03
C PRO A 300 6.58 19.01 -0.39
N GLN A 301 5.63 18.53 -1.19
CA GLN A 301 4.37 18.02 -0.65
C GLN A 301 4.57 16.74 0.15
N LEU A 302 5.49 15.85 -0.25
CA LEU A 302 5.80 14.64 0.51
C LEU A 302 6.41 14.97 1.86
N GLN A 303 7.30 15.96 1.93
CA GLN A 303 7.88 16.45 3.18
C GLN A 303 6.79 17.01 4.11
N CYS A 304 5.85 17.82 3.58
CA CYS A 304 4.68 18.27 4.34
C CYS A 304 3.87 17.08 4.88
N MET A 305 3.70 16.03 4.06
CA MET A 305 2.95 14.86 4.47
C MET A 305 3.65 14.08 5.58
N PHE A 306 4.99 13.97 5.55
CA PHE A 306 5.78 13.39 6.63
C PHE A 306 5.66 14.18 7.92
N TYR A 307 5.71 15.51 7.86
CA TYR A 307 5.47 16.37 9.02
C TYR A 307 4.10 16.08 9.68
N VAL A 308 3.04 16.02 8.88
CA VAL A 308 1.69 15.69 9.37
C VAL A 308 1.67 14.28 9.98
N PHE A 309 2.31 13.31 9.33
CA PHE A 309 2.37 11.93 9.82
C PHE A 309 3.09 11.83 11.16
N GLU A 310 4.22 12.52 11.32
CA GLU A 310 5.00 12.59 12.56
C GLU A 310 4.22 13.27 13.68
N ALA A 311 3.56 14.41 13.41
CA ALA A 311 2.72 15.08 14.39
C ALA A 311 1.54 14.20 14.86
N LEU A 312 0.95 13.42 13.96
CA LEU A 312 -0.07 12.44 14.33
C LEU A 312 0.52 11.26 15.11
N MET A 313 1.72 10.80 14.75
CA MET A 313 2.45 9.75 15.48
C MET A 313 2.75 10.19 16.91
N GLN A 314 3.24 11.42 17.10
CA GLN A 314 3.47 12.01 18.43
C GLN A 314 2.20 12.00 19.28
N GLN A 315 1.05 12.34 18.70
CA GLN A 315 -0.23 12.35 19.42
C GLN A 315 -0.78 10.96 19.75
N LYS A 316 -0.49 9.95 18.92
CA LYS A 316 -1.10 8.61 19.04
C LYS A 316 -0.19 7.56 19.68
N MET A 317 1.12 7.72 19.55
CA MET A 317 2.16 6.80 19.99
C MET A 317 3.38 7.61 20.47
N PRO A 318 3.23 8.47 21.51
CA PRO A 318 4.27 9.41 21.92
C PRO A 318 5.60 8.75 22.31
N LYS A 319 5.54 7.55 22.91
CA LYS A 319 6.75 6.78 23.26
C LYS A 319 7.51 6.32 22.01
N LEU A 320 6.78 5.83 21.01
CA LEU A 320 7.39 5.40 19.75
C LEU A 320 7.94 6.61 18.98
N TYR A 321 7.20 7.73 18.98
CA TYR A 321 7.69 8.99 18.43
C TYR A 321 9.03 9.40 19.06
N ALA A 322 9.10 9.45 20.39
CA ALA A 322 10.33 9.83 21.08
C ALA A 322 11.51 8.88 20.78
N GLN A 323 11.22 7.59 20.59
CA GLN A 323 12.25 6.65 20.20
C GLN A 323 12.75 6.88 18.77
N LEU A 324 11.83 7.01 17.80
CA LEU A 324 12.22 7.15 16.40
C LEU A 324 12.82 8.54 16.11
N HIS A 325 12.11 9.60 16.52
CA HIS A 325 12.46 10.98 16.20
C HIS A 325 13.48 11.56 17.19
N ASP A 326 13.16 11.62 18.49
CA ASP A 326 13.99 12.36 19.46
C ASP A 326 15.32 11.63 19.74
N ARG A 327 15.30 10.29 19.85
CA ARG A 327 16.47 9.49 20.23
C ARG A 327 17.33 9.06 19.05
N HIS A 328 16.70 8.58 17.98
CA HIS A 328 17.41 7.99 16.84
C HIS A 328 17.37 8.85 15.57
N GLN A 329 16.64 9.97 15.55
CA GLN A 329 16.55 10.88 14.40
C GLN A 329 16.14 10.17 13.08
N ILE A 330 15.37 9.08 13.19
CA ILE A 330 14.88 8.31 12.04
C ILE A 330 13.71 9.06 11.42
N GLN A 331 13.93 9.60 10.23
CA GLN A 331 12.91 10.30 9.47
C GLN A 331 12.01 9.34 8.67
N PRO A 332 10.72 9.68 8.48
CA PRO A 332 9.81 8.89 7.63
C PRO A 332 10.30 8.64 6.21
N TYR A 333 11.16 9.50 5.67
CA TYR A 333 11.76 9.33 4.35
C TYR A 333 12.44 7.96 4.17
N PHE A 334 13.02 7.39 5.23
CA PHE A 334 13.74 6.11 5.13
C PHE A 334 12.86 4.86 5.03
N TYR A 335 11.56 4.96 5.32
CA TYR A 335 10.67 3.79 5.40
C TYR A 335 9.25 3.99 4.85
N ALA A 336 8.81 5.23 4.64
CA ALA A 336 7.42 5.55 4.30
C ALA A 336 7.21 6.20 2.92
N VAL A 337 8.26 6.45 2.14
CA VAL A 337 8.17 7.11 0.82
C VAL A 337 7.13 6.43 -0.09
N HIS A 338 7.26 5.11 -0.29
CA HIS A 338 6.32 4.39 -1.15
C HIS A 338 4.91 4.28 -0.56
N TRP A 339 4.74 4.36 0.76
CA TRP A 339 3.41 4.34 1.39
C TRP A 339 2.54 5.49 0.88
N PHE A 340 3.13 6.68 0.77
CA PHE A 340 2.43 7.89 0.31
C PHE A 340 2.49 8.04 -1.21
N MET A 341 3.65 7.85 -1.85
CA MET A 341 3.78 8.03 -3.30
C MET A 341 2.98 7.01 -4.12
N THR A 342 2.84 5.78 -3.62
CA THR A 342 2.10 4.70 -4.33
C THR A 342 0.78 4.36 -3.66
N VAL A 343 0.41 5.05 -2.57
CA VAL A 343 -0.79 4.72 -1.77
C VAL A 343 -0.81 3.22 -1.43
N PHE A 344 0.34 2.75 -0.93
CA PHE A 344 0.64 1.36 -0.54
C PHE A 344 0.62 0.28 -1.65
N THR A 345 0.37 0.61 -2.92
CA THR A 345 0.29 -0.40 -3.97
C THR A 345 1.63 -1.04 -4.29
N TYR A 346 2.75 -0.42 -3.91
CA TYR A 346 4.09 -0.99 -4.07
C TYR A 346 4.35 -2.22 -3.16
N TYR A 347 3.74 -2.24 -1.97
CA TYR A 347 4.10 -3.18 -0.90
C TYR A 347 3.00 -4.17 -0.54
N PHE A 348 1.73 -3.78 -0.58
CA PHE A 348 0.64 -4.67 -0.21
C PHE A 348 0.11 -5.42 -1.41
N ASN A 349 -0.37 -6.65 -1.18
CA ASN A 349 -1.15 -7.38 -2.16
C ASN A 349 -2.28 -6.50 -2.69
N PHE A 350 -2.67 -6.77 -3.94
CA PHE A 350 -3.55 -5.86 -4.65
C PHE A 350 -4.97 -5.83 -4.06
N GLY A 351 -5.41 -6.93 -3.44
CA GLY A 351 -6.67 -6.98 -2.70
C GLY A 351 -6.72 -5.97 -1.56
N LEU A 352 -5.74 -5.98 -0.66
CA LEU A 352 -5.66 -5.01 0.43
C LEU A 352 -5.42 -3.58 -0.09
N ALA A 353 -4.53 -3.41 -1.07
CA ALA A 353 -4.29 -2.10 -1.67
C ALA A 353 -5.59 -1.52 -2.25
N SER A 354 -6.38 -2.32 -2.98
CA SER A 354 -7.68 -1.91 -3.52
C SER A 354 -8.66 -1.49 -2.43
N ARG A 355 -8.66 -2.16 -1.26
CA ARG A 355 -9.49 -1.77 -0.11
C ARG A 355 -9.06 -0.43 0.50
N ILE A 356 -7.76 -0.13 0.51
CA ILE A 356 -7.24 1.18 0.92
C ILE A 356 -7.65 2.25 -0.09
N TRP A 357 -7.56 1.94 -1.38
CA TRP A 357 -7.95 2.83 -2.47
C TRP A 357 -9.45 3.17 -2.46
N ASP A 358 -10.33 2.21 -2.15
CA ASP A 358 -11.76 2.48 -1.95
C ASP A 358 -11.98 3.62 -0.93
N MET A 359 -11.23 3.62 0.17
CA MET A 359 -11.31 4.67 1.20
C MET A 359 -10.62 5.96 0.75
N PHE A 360 -9.45 5.86 0.13
CA PHE A 360 -8.66 7.00 -0.33
C PHE A 360 -9.41 7.80 -1.42
N LEU A 361 -9.93 7.13 -2.46
CA LEU A 361 -10.76 7.75 -3.49
C LEU A 361 -12.06 8.33 -2.90
N CYS A 362 -12.58 7.80 -1.80
CA CYS A 362 -13.76 8.37 -1.14
C CYS A 362 -13.42 9.58 -0.25
N GLU A 363 -12.33 9.54 0.51
CA GLU A 363 -12.07 10.46 1.64
C GLU A 363 -10.84 11.36 1.47
N GLY A 364 -10.03 11.17 0.44
CA GLY A 364 -8.72 11.80 0.26
C GLY A 364 -7.66 11.18 1.18
N TRP A 365 -6.66 11.94 1.60
CA TRP A 365 -5.47 11.45 2.33
C TRP A 365 -5.69 10.87 3.72
N LYS A 366 -6.82 11.15 4.38
CA LYS A 366 -7.03 10.76 5.77
C LYS A 366 -6.90 9.25 6.03
N PRO A 367 -7.48 8.34 5.23
CA PRO A 367 -7.27 6.90 5.39
C PRO A 367 -5.82 6.46 5.19
N VAL A 368 -5.06 7.12 4.33
CA VAL A 368 -3.63 6.81 4.10
C VAL A 368 -2.83 7.01 5.40
N TYR A 369 -3.00 8.15 6.06
CA TYR A 369 -2.40 8.38 7.39
C TYR A 369 -2.83 7.37 8.43
N ARG A 370 -4.10 6.94 8.41
CA ARG A 370 -4.60 5.92 9.34
C ARG A 370 -3.92 4.57 9.14
N ILE A 371 -3.70 4.17 7.89
CA ILE A 371 -3.01 2.91 7.56
C ILE A 371 -1.55 3.00 7.99
N ALA A 372 -0.85 4.10 7.67
CA ALA A 372 0.54 4.31 8.09
C ALA A 372 0.70 4.24 9.62
N LEU A 373 -0.18 4.92 10.38
CA LEU A 373 -0.17 4.87 11.85
C LEU A 373 -0.54 3.49 12.39
N ALA A 374 -1.42 2.75 11.70
CA ALA A 374 -1.81 1.41 12.11
C ALA A 374 -0.68 0.40 11.95
N LEU A 375 0.15 0.52 10.91
CA LEU A 375 1.36 -0.30 10.73
C LEU A 375 2.29 -0.15 11.94
N LEU A 376 2.60 1.09 12.31
CA LEU A 376 3.40 1.39 13.49
C LEU A 376 2.73 0.89 14.78
N LYS A 377 1.41 1.06 14.91
CA LYS A 377 0.69 0.68 16.13
C LYS A 377 0.69 -0.81 16.38
N ILE A 378 0.58 -1.62 15.32
CA ILE A 378 0.60 -3.09 15.44
C ILE A 378 1.97 -3.56 15.94
N GLU A 379 3.05 -2.90 15.50
CA GLU A 379 4.43 -3.27 15.80
C GLU A 379 5.04 -2.45 16.96
N GLU A 380 4.25 -1.60 17.62
CA GLU A 380 4.73 -0.61 18.59
C GLU A 380 5.59 -1.24 19.70
N GLN A 381 5.14 -2.36 20.27
CA GLN A 381 5.88 -3.04 21.35
C GLN A 381 7.20 -3.63 20.85
N ARG A 382 7.23 -4.19 19.65
CA ARG A 382 8.46 -4.72 19.05
C ARG A 382 9.44 -3.59 18.79
N LEU A 383 8.98 -2.53 18.12
CA LEU A 383 9.82 -1.35 17.84
C LEU A 383 10.39 -0.77 19.14
N LEU A 384 9.57 -0.58 20.18
CA LEU A 384 10.02 -0.06 21.48
C LEU A 384 11.08 -0.93 22.20
N SER A 385 11.19 -2.21 21.84
CA SER A 385 12.20 -3.11 22.42
C SER A 385 13.57 -3.01 21.75
N LEU A 386 13.62 -2.49 20.52
CA LEU A 386 14.86 -2.34 19.73
C LEU A 386 15.67 -1.15 20.23
N LYS A 387 17.00 -1.29 20.25
CA LYS A 387 17.89 -0.33 20.92
C LYS A 387 18.78 0.44 19.96
N THR A 388 19.02 -0.11 18.77
CA THR A 388 19.90 0.49 17.77
C THR A 388 19.09 1.08 16.62
N GLU A 389 19.66 2.10 15.98
CA GLU A 389 19.08 2.71 14.79
C GLU A 389 18.94 1.69 13.65
N THR A 390 19.96 0.86 13.43
CA THR A 390 19.97 -0.18 12.40
C THR A 390 18.85 -1.19 12.59
N GLU A 391 18.66 -1.72 13.80
CA GLU A 391 17.55 -2.65 14.10
C GLU A 391 16.20 -1.99 13.81
N LEU A 392 16.04 -0.73 14.21
CA LEU A 392 14.81 0.02 13.97
C LEU A 392 14.56 0.23 12.48
N LEU A 393 15.55 0.66 11.71
CA LEU A 393 15.41 0.88 10.27
C LEU A 393 15.06 -0.42 9.54
N LEU A 394 15.73 -1.53 9.87
CA LEU A 394 15.39 -2.85 9.30
C LEU A 394 13.96 -3.26 9.67
N ALA A 395 13.58 -3.08 10.93
CA ALA A 395 12.23 -3.37 11.41
C ALA A 395 11.15 -2.51 10.75
N LEU A 396 11.44 -1.24 10.49
CA LEU A 396 10.56 -0.27 9.84
C LEU A 396 10.37 -0.59 8.36
N LYS A 397 11.47 -0.93 7.65
CA LYS A 397 11.45 -1.34 6.25
C LYS A 397 10.68 -2.63 6.00
N ALA A 398 10.49 -3.47 7.02
CA ALA A 398 9.70 -4.71 6.97
C ALA A 398 8.27 -4.58 7.53
N LEU A 399 7.79 -3.36 7.85
CA LEU A 399 6.49 -3.17 8.52
C LEU A 399 5.28 -3.67 7.72
N GLN A 400 5.38 -3.71 6.40
CA GLN A 400 4.30 -4.20 5.54
C GLN A 400 4.15 -5.73 5.60
N GLU A 401 5.20 -6.44 6.04
CA GLU A 401 5.27 -7.89 5.98
C GLU A 401 4.39 -8.54 7.05
N SER A 402 3.79 -9.68 6.69
CA SER A 402 3.08 -10.56 7.64
C SER A 402 1.94 -9.90 8.41
N LYS A 403 1.35 -8.80 7.88
CA LYS A 403 0.14 -8.22 8.49
C LYS A 403 -1.10 -8.96 7.99
N ARG A 404 -2.09 -9.09 8.86
CA ARG A 404 -3.41 -9.59 8.48
C ARG A 404 -4.24 -8.42 7.95
N PRO A 405 -4.77 -8.46 6.71
CA PRO A 405 -5.55 -7.36 6.13
C PRO A 405 -6.68 -6.86 7.04
N ALA A 406 -7.48 -7.78 7.58
CA ALA A 406 -8.60 -7.44 8.47
C ALA A 406 -8.14 -6.74 9.78
N GLN A 407 -7.01 -7.17 10.36
CA GLN A 407 -6.45 -6.56 11.56
C GLN A 407 -5.95 -5.14 11.25
N LEU A 408 -5.20 -4.97 10.16
CA LEU A 408 -4.68 -3.66 9.75
C LEU A 408 -5.81 -2.66 9.51
N LEU A 409 -6.81 -3.02 8.71
CA LEU A 409 -7.96 -2.17 8.42
C LEU A 409 -8.74 -1.81 9.70
N ARG A 410 -8.95 -2.79 10.60
CA ARG A 410 -9.63 -2.56 11.89
C ARG A 410 -8.85 -1.58 12.76
N THR A 411 -7.54 -1.75 12.88
CA THR A 411 -6.67 -0.85 13.67
C THR A 411 -6.65 0.55 13.06
N ALA A 412 -6.53 0.67 11.74
CA ALA A 412 -6.55 1.95 11.03
C ALA A 412 -7.88 2.70 11.22
N LEU A 413 -9.01 2.01 11.12
CA LEU A 413 -10.32 2.63 11.30
C LEU A 413 -10.58 3.10 12.75
N LYS A 414 -9.89 2.52 13.74
CA LYS A 414 -9.89 2.99 15.15
C LYS A 414 -9.05 4.25 15.36
N MET A 415 -8.16 4.62 14.43
CA MET A 415 -7.35 5.85 14.52
C MET A 415 -8.23 7.09 14.30
N ASN A 416 -8.50 7.81 15.39
CA ASN A 416 -9.42 8.94 15.41
C ASN A 416 -8.70 10.29 15.37
N PHE A 417 -8.88 11.00 14.25
CA PHE A 417 -8.52 12.42 14.07
C PHE A 417 -9.43 13.02 13.00
N LYS A 418 -9.68 14.34 13.04
CA LYS A 418 -10.56 15.04 12.08
C LYS A 418 -9.77 15.44 10.83
N THR A 419 -10.45 15.53 9.68
CA THR A 419 -9.82 16.09 8.46
C THR A 419 -9.39 17.54 8.66
N ALA A 420 -10.14 18.32 9.46
CA ALA A 420 -9.77 19.68 9.84
C ALA A 420 -8.43 19.73 10.61
N HIS A 421 -8.14 18.72 11.44
CA HIS A 421 -6.87 18.62 12.16
C HIS A 421 -5.69 18.40 11.22
N VAL A 422 -5.85 17.52 10.23
CA VAL A 422 -4.85 17.30 9.17
C VAL A 422 -4.58 18.61 8.41
N LYS A 423 -5.63 19.35 8.03
CA LYS A 423 -5.48 20.65 7.34
C LYS A 423 -4.78 21.69 8.22
N ALA A 424 -5.04 21.70 9.52
CA ALA A 424 -4.36 22.59 10.46
C ALA A 424 -2.86 22.28 10.53
N LEU A 425 -2.47 21.00 10.59
CA LEU A 425 -1.06 20.59 10.58
C LEU A 425 -0.36 20.97 9.27
N VAL A 426 -1.03 20.83 8.11
CA VAL A 426 -0.50 21.31 6.81
C VAL A 426 -0.28 22.82 6.84
N SER A 427 -1.25 23.57 7.37
CA SER A 427 -1.14 25.04 7.47
C SER A 427 0.02 25.45 8.40
N GLN A 428 0.21 24.71 9.49
CA GLN A 428 1.31 24.90 10.42
C GLN A 428 2.67 24.66 9.76
N TYR A 429 2.82 23.58 8.98
CA TYR A 429 4.05 23.31 8.23
C TYR A 429 4.40 24.48 7.29
N HIS A 430 3.45 24.93 6.48
CA HIS A 430 3.70 26.05 5.56
C HIS A 430 3.94 27.39 6.25
N ALA A 431 3.46 27.58 7.49
CA ALA A 431 3.75 28.78 8.27
C ALA A 431 5.17 28.75 8.87
N GLN A 432 5.76 27.56 9.08
CA GLN A 432 7.13 27.39 9.58
C GLN A 432 8.18 27.47 8.47
N SER A 433 7.81 27.13 7.23
CA SER A 433 8.69 27.19 6.05
C SER A 433 8.71 28.57 5.38
N ARG A 434 8.00 29.56 5.92
CA ARG A 434 8.04 30.98 5.50
C ARG A 434 8.89 31.75 6.49
#